data_AF-A0A962LNZ6-F1
#
_entry.id   AF-A0A962LNZ6-F1
#
_cell.length_a   1.000
_cell.length_b   1.000
_cell.length_c   1.000
_cell.angle_alpha   90.00
_cell.angle_beta   90.00
_cell.angle_gamma   90.00
#
_symmetry.space_group_name_H-M   'P 1'
#
loop_
_entity.id
_entity.type
_entity.pdbx_description
1 polymer ?
#
loop_
_entity_poly.entity_id
_entity_poly.type
_entity_poly.pdbx_seq_one_letter_code
_entity_poly.pdbx_strand_id
1 'polypeptide(L)'
;MSDEAKNREDAALETVFADARKYPLLTAVEEQQIDRDKWLALTRLQELLVTDPHCRHYLGQWAGNSLDNPPSLESFSIREHYYLLRRELAELLEGGAQRAALVKFRKRLAAGARLDSDMQGITALGLPAGLASALAEIMLADQPARGVAAALQYWHQFWTPAPDIATSSVDPAVRYALREQLARYYARREQLVNHNLRLVFSIAGRQVRRGLSYRDLIQSGVIGLMRAAEKFEHHKGYRFSTYAYNWINQAVRHTAEDLRGIVRYPTGVNEDIARMHRERLILYNTTGGEPDLPTLAQRLKMKPDALRRLLQVGNLSVSLDAPSHGDEEGPALGEALEGGGRSGPRRMTPSRHH
;
A
#
# COMPACT_ATOMS: atom_id res chain seq x y z
N MET A 1 20.36 15.78 8.41
CA MET A 1 19.09 16.39 8.86
C MET A 1 19.43 17.29 10.04
N SER A 2 19.04 18.56 10.04
CA SER A 2 19.33 19.46 11.17
C SER A 2 18.60 18.98 12.43
N ASP A 3 19.21 19.20 13.60
CA ASP A 3 18.62 18.81 14.89
C ASP A 3 17.22 19.40 15.10
N GLU A 4 16.93 20.59 14.56
CA GLU A 4 15.60 21.19 14.59
C GLU A 4 14.53 20.40 13.83
N ALA A 5 14.87 19.83 12.67
CA ALA A 5 13.93 19.05 11.87
C ALA A 5 13.54 17.76 12.58
N LYS A 6 14.53 17.10 13.20
CA LYS A 6 14.33 15.90 14.01
C LYS A 6 13.49 16.21 15.26
N ASN A 7 13.75 17.33 15.93
CA ASN A 7 12.99 17.73 17.12
C ASN A 7 11.50 18.03 16.81
N ARG A 8 11.21 18.65 15.65
CA ARG A 8 9.82 18.85 15.21
C ARG A 8 9.13 17.54 14.86
N GLU A 9 9.86 16.60 14.25
CA GLU A 9 9.34 15.29 13.89
C GLU A 9 9.00 14.45 15.13
N ASP A 10 9.87 14.47 16.14
CA ASP A 10 9.65 13.80 17.42
C ASP A 10 8.45 14.41 18.19
N ALA A 11 8.31 15.74 18.19
CA ALA A 11 7.16 16.42 18.80
C ALA A 11 5.82 16.09 18.11
N ALA A 12 5.83 15.99 16.78
CA ALA A 12 4.64 15.58 16.02
C ALA A 12 4.24 14.13 16.36
N LEU A 13 5.22 13.22 16.47
CA LEU A 13 4.99 11.83 16.85
C LEU A 13 4.42 11.72 18.27
N GLU A 14 4.94 12.51 19.21
CA GLU A 14 4.44 12.54 20.58
C GLU A 14 2.97 13.02 20.63
N THR A 15 2.62 14.01 19.81
CA THR A 15 1.24 14.49 19.68
C THR A 15 0.29 13.39 19.19
N VAL A 16 0.65 12.69 18.11
CA VAL A 16 -0.17 11.58 17.58
C VAL A 16 -0.27 10.44 18.60
N PHE A 17 0.80 10.17 19.35
CA PHE A 17 0.76 9.16 20.40
C PHE A 17 -0.12 9.56 21.58
N ALA A 18 -0.13 10.84 21.97
CA ALA A 18 -1.03 11.38 22.97
C ALA A 18 -2.50 11.29 22.50
N ASP A 19 -2.77 11.60 21.23
CA ASP A 19 -4.11 11.44 20.63
C ASP A 19 -4.57 9.99 20.64
N ALA A 20 -3.69 9.04 20.31
CA ALA A 20 -3.99 7.61 20.37
C ALA A 20 -4.36 7.11 21.79
N ARG A 21 -3.94 7.81 22.86
CA ARG A 21 -4.31 7.49 24.24
C ARG A 21 -5.70 8.02 24.65
N LYS A 22 -6.26 8.98 23.89
CA LYS A 22 -7.61 9.51 24.13
C LYS A 22 -8.70 8.47 23.87
N TYR A 23 -8.41 7.46 23.04
CA TYR A 23 -9.35 6.41 22.71
C TYR A 23 -9.16 5.20 23.65
N PRO A 24 -10.20 4.80 24.42
CA PRO A 24 -10.13 3.63 25.29
C PRO A 24 -10.08 2.32 24.47
N LEU A 25 -9.83 1.20 25.14
CA LEU A 25 -9.93 -0.11 24.49
C LEU A 25 -11.41 -0.48 24.32
N LEU A 26 -11.77 -0.90 23.11
CA LEU A 26 -13.13 -1.39 22.83
C LEU A 26 -13.33 -2.77 23.45
N THR A 27 -14.54 -2.99 23.96
CA THR A 27 -15.06 -4.31 24.27
C THR A 27 -15.38 -5.08 22.98
N ALA A 28 -15.50 -6.41 23.07
CA ALA A 28 -15.88 -7.21 21.90
C ALA A 28 -17.28 -6.85 21.36
N VAL A 29 -18.20 -6.44 22.24
CA VAL A 29 -19.56 -6.03 21.85
C VAL A 29 -19.52 -4.70 21.09
N GLU A 30 -18.73 -3.73 21.54
CA GLU A 30 -18.57 -2.46 20.82
C GLU A 30 -17.89 -2.67 19.46
N GLU A 31 -16.86 -3.52 19.37
CA GLU A 31 -16.22 -3.88 18.08
C GLU A 31 -17.25 -4.48 17.11
N GLN A 32 -18.09 -5.40 17.59
CA GLN A 32 -19.15 -6.01 16.78
C GLN A 32 -20.18 -4.97 16.31
N GLN A 33 -20.60 -4.07 17.19
CA GLN A 33 -21.58 -3.04 16.85
C GLN A 33 -21.02 -2.07 15.79
N ILE A 34 -19.78 -1.60 15.96
CA ILE A 34 -19.12 -0.70 15.01
C ILE A 34 -18.97 -1.39 13.64
N ASP A 35 -18.53 -2.66 13.63
CA ASP A 35 -18.37 -3.42 12.39
C ASP A 35 -19.72 -3.68 11.70
N ARG A 36 -20.77 -4.01 12.46
CA ARG A 36 -22.14 -4.16 11.94
C ARG A 36 -22.64 -2.88 11.30
N ASP A 37 -22.49 -1.74 11.97
CA ASP A 37 -22.93 -0.44 11.46
C ASP A 37 -22.16 -0.02 10.21
N LYS A 38 -20.85 -0.33 10.15
CA LYS A 38 -20.00 -0.13 8.97
C LYS A 38 -20.52 -0.92 7.77
N TRP A 39 -20.78 -2.22 7.96
CA TRP A 39 -21.26 -3.08 6.87
C TRP A 39 -22.70 -2.76 6.46
N LEU A 40 -23.56 -2.38 7.41
CA LEU A 40 -24.91 -1.90 7.11
C LEU A 40 -24.87 -0.64 6.23
N ALA A 41 -24.00 0.32 6.54
CA ALA A 41 -23.83 1.53 5.73
C ALA A 41 -23.40 1.20 4.29
N LEU A 42 -22.48 0.26 4.10
CA LEU A 42 -22.08 -0.22 2.76
C LEU A 42 -23.23 -0.89 2.00
N THR A 43 -24.02 -1.73 2.67
CA THR A 43 -25.20 -2.34 2.05
C THR A 43 -26.22 -1.28 1.62
N ARG A 44 -26.44 -0.25 2.46
CA ARG A 44 -27.31 0.88 2.10
C ARG A 44 -26.75 1.71 0.94
N LEU A 45 -25.43 1.87 0.82
CA LEU A 45 -24.82 2.50 -0.34
C LEU A 45 -25.11 1.73 -1.63
N GLN A 46 -24.94 0.40 -1.60
CA GLN A 46 -25.26 -0.45 -2.75
C GLN A 46 -26.74 -0.38 -3.13
N GLU A 47 -27.63 -0.31 -2.13
CA GLU A 47 -29.07 -0.14 -2.34
C GLU A 47 -29.41 1.17 -3.05
N LEU A 48 -28.86 2.28 -2.58
CA LEU A 48 -29.05 3.59 -3.19
C LEU A 48 -28.51 3.63 -4.63
N LEU A 49 -27.35 3.01 -4.87
CA LEU A 49 -26.74 2.94 -6.21
C LEU A 49 -27.59 2.15 -7.21
N VAL A 50 -28.29 1.11 -6.77
CA VAL A 50 -29.17 0.31 -7.65
C VAL A 50 -30.54 0.96 -7.83
N THR A 51 -31.01 1.71 -6.83
CA THR A 51 -32.35 2.32 -6.83
C THR A 51 -32.45 3.52 -7.76
N ASP A 52 -31.42 4.36 -7.81
CA ASP A 52 -31.40 5.53 -8.69
C ASP A 52 -31.10 5.13 -10.15
N PRO A 53 -31.94 5.55 -11.13
CA PRO A 53 -31.74 5.17 -12.53
C PRO A 53 -30.39 5.60 -13.12
N HIS A 54 -29.87 6.76 -12.73
CA HIS A 54 -28.59 7.27 -13.23
C HIS A 54 -27.43 6.48 -12.66
N CYS A 55 -27.42 6.26 -11.33
CA CYS A 55 -26.45 5.38 -10.67
C CYS A 55 -26.47 3.97 -11.26
N ARG A 56 -27.67 3.43 -11.52
CA ARG A 56 -27.86 2.11 -12.13
C ARG A 56 -27.30 2.05 -13.56
N HIS A 57 -27.50 3.10 -14.35
CA HIS A 57 -26.90 3.22 -15.69
C HIS A 57 -25.37 3.23 -15.61
N TYR A 58 -24.82 4.04 -14.71
CA TYR A 58 -23.38 4.10 -14.44
C TYR A 58 -22.82 2.74 -14.02
N LEU A 59 -23.49 1.99 -13.14
CA LEU A 59 -23.08 0.63 -12.76
C LEU A 59 -23.03 -0.32 -13.97
N GLY A 60 -23.92 -0.16 -14.94
CA GLY A 60 -23.93 -0.91 -16.19
C GLY A 60 -22.70 -0.59 -17.05
N GLN A 61 -22.39 0.70 -17.21
CA GLN A 61 -21.19 1.16 -17.92
C GLN A 61 -19.91 0.70 -17.22
N TRP A 62 -19.83 0.86 -15.89
CA TRP A 62 -18.71 0.40 -15.07
C TRP A 62 -18.47 -1.11 -15.24
N ALA A 63 -19.52 -1.92 -15.11
CA ALA A 63 -19.41 -3.37 -15.25
C ALA A 63 -19.01 -3.79 -16.68
N GLY A 64 -19.58 -3.14 -17.70
CA GLY A 64 -19.22 -3.35 -19.11
C GLY A 64 -17.76 -3.01 -19.39
N ASN A 65 -17.36 -1.78 -19.10
CA ASN A 65 -16.00 -1.30 -19.36
C ASN A 65 -14.95 -2.08 -18.56
N SER A 66 -15.24 -2.45 -17.30
CA SER A 66 -14.31 -3.26 -16.50
C SER A 66 -14.07 -4.65 -17.09
N LEU A 67 -15.10 -5.26 -17.71
CA LEU A 67 -15.00 -6.60 -18.32
C LEU A 67 -14.39 -6.55 -19.73
N ASP A 68 -14.82 -5.60 -20.55
CA ASP A 68 -14.57 -5.59 -21.99
C ASP A 68 -13.34 -4.75 -22.37
N ASN A 69 -13.04 -3.69 -21.60
CA ASN A 69 -11.93 -2.78 -21.85
C ASN A 69 -11.18 -2.41 -20.55
N PRO A 70 -10.56 -3.38 -19.85
CA PRO A 70 -9.69 -3.06 -18.72
C PRO A 70 -8.47 -2.28 -19.25
N PRO A 71 -8.21 -1.06 -18.75
CA PRO A 71 -7.08 -0.26 -19.18
C PRO A 71 -5.74 -1.00 -18.99
N SER A 72 -4.79 -0.81 -19.90
CA SER A 72 -3.45 -1.44 -19.84
C SER A 72 -2.48 -0.65 -18.97
N LEU A 73 -1.51 -1.29 -18.30
CA LEU A 73 -0.51 -0.57 -17.49
C LEU A 73 0.31 0.45 -18.30
N GLU A 74 0.54 0.19 -19.59
CA GLU A 74 1.37 1.04 -20.46
C GLU A 74 0.75 2.42 -20.71
N SER A 75 -0.58 2.54 -20.62
CA SER A 75 -1.29 3.81 -20.84
C SER A 75 -1.34 4.72 -19.60
N PHE A 76 -0.77 4.30 -18.46
CA PHE A 76 -0.90 5.02 -17.19
C PHE A 76 0.34 5.85 -16.87
N SER A 77 0.16 7.16 -16.68
CA SER A 77 1.19 8.01 -16.10
C SER A 77 1.31 7.79 -14.58
N ILE A 78 0.19 7.52 -13.90
CA ILE A 78 0.13 7.24 -12.46
C ILE A 78 -0.06 5.74 -12.22
N ARG A 79 1.05 5.01 -12.07
CA ARG A 79 1.02 3.54 -11.87
C ARG A 79 0.30 3.12 -10.59
N GLU A 80 0.32 3.94 -9.55
CA GLU A 80 -0.34 3.64 -8.27
C GLU A 80 -1.86 3.46 -8.43
N HIS A 81 -2.51 4.30 -9.23
CA HIS A 81 -3.95 4.19 -9.52
C HIS A 81 -4.29 2.89 -10.23
N TYR A 82 -3.42 2.44 -11.15
CA TYR A 82 -3.59 1.15 -11.82
C TYR A 82 -3.56 0.01 -10.81
N TYR A 83 -2.50 -0.10 -10.01
CA TYR A 83 -2.34 -1.21 -9.06
C TYR A 83 -3.41 -1.21 -7.96
N LEU A 84 -3.80 -0.01 -7.47
CA LEU A 84 -4.84 0.12 -6.46
C LEU A 84 -6.17 -0.43 -6.95
N LEU A 85 -6.67 0.06 -8.09
CA LEU A 85 -7.98 -0.39 -8.58
C LEU A 85 -7.93 -1.82 -9.10
N ARG A 86 -6.83 -2.25 -9.74
CA ARG A 86 -6.66 -3.64 -10.18
C ARG A 86 -6.73 -4.62 -9.00
N ARG A 87 -6.21 -4.23 -7.83
CA ARG A 87 -6.32 -5.02 -6.60
C ARG A 87 -7.78 -5.15 -6.13
N GLU A 88 -8.53 -4.04 -6.11
CA GLU A 88 -9.94 -4.07 -5.69
C GLU A 88 -10.82 -4.86 -6.67
N LEU A 89 -10.47 -4.85 -7.95
CA LEU A 89 -11.19 -5.59 -8.99
C LEU A 89 -10.67 -7.03 -9.19
N ALA A 90 -9.68 -7.50 -8.43
CA ALA A 90 -9.00 -8.77 -8.69
C ALA A 90 -9.96 -9.97 -8.79
N GLU A 91 -10.95 -10.04 -7.90
CA GLU A 91 -11.97 -11.11 -7.89
C GLU A 91 -13.01 -10.98 -9.02
N LEU A 92 -13.14 -9.80 -9.61
CA LEU A 92 -14.16 -9.48 -10.62
C LEU A 92 -13.63 -9.59 -12.05
N LEU A 93 -12.31 -9.54 -12.23
CA LEU A 93 -11.63 -9.55 -13.52
C LEU A 93 -11.21 -10.96 -13.94
N GLU A 94 -10.40 -11.07 -14.98
CA GLU A 94 -9.91 -12.35 -15.50
C GLU A 94 -9.19 -13.19 -14.44
N GLY A 95 -9.62 -14.45 -14.30
CA GLY A 95 -9.13 -15.38 -13.28
C GLY A 95 -9.78 -15.23 -11.89
N GLY A 96 -10.61 -14.20 -11.66
CA GLY A 96 -11.28 -13.96 -10.39
C GLY A 96 -12.55 -14.80 -10.18
N ALA A 97 -12.85 -15.17 -8.94
CA ALA A 97 -13.97 -16.06 -8.61
C ALA A 97 -15.35 -15.43 -8.90
N GLN A 98 -15.44 -14.09 -8.87
CA GLN A 98 -16.68 -13.32 -9.01
C GLN A 98 -16.91 -12.76 -10.42
N ARG A 99 -16.05 -13.07 -11.39
CA ARG A 99 -16.21 -12.62 -12.79
C ARG A 99 -17.56 -13.03 -13.38
N ALA A 100 -18.00 -14.27 -13.15
CA ALA A 100 -19.29 -14.76 -13.64
C ALA A 100 -20.48 -14.00 -13.03
N ALA A 101 -20.37 -13.61 -11.75
CA ALA A 101 -21.35 -12.77 -11.09
C ALA A 101 -21.42 -11.38 -11.72
N LEU A 102 -20.27 -10.77 -12.04
CA LEU A 102 -20.21 -9.47 -12.72
C LEU A 102 -20.85 -9.51 -14.12
N VAL A 103 -20.57 -10.56 -14.91
CA VAL A 103 -21.21 -10.74 -16.23
C VAL A 103 -22.72 -10.88 -16.09
N LYS A 104 -23.20 -11.64 -15.11
CA LYS A 104 -24.63 -11.82 -14.84
C LYS A 104 -25.28 -10.50 -14.39
N PHE A 105 -24.60 -9.74 -13.53
CA PHE A 105 -25.05 -8.44 -13.07
C PHE A 105 -25.19 -7.43 -14.22
N ARG A 106 -24.16 -7.31 -15.08
CA ARG A 106 -24.21 -6.47 -16.29
C ARG A 106 -25.41 -6.79 -17.17
N LYS A 107 -25.67 -8.09 -17.43
CA LYS A 107 -26.83 -8.53 -18.23
C LYS A 107 -28.16 -8.15 -17.59
N ARG A 108 -28.28 -8.23 -16.26
CA ARG A 108 -29.51 -7.83 -15.53
C ARG A 108 -29.78 -6.34 -15.64
N LEU A 109 -28.74 -5.52 -15.46
CA LEU A 109 -28.83 -4.07 -15.62
C LEU A 109 -29.28 -3.69 -17.04
N ALA A 110 -28.68 -4.30 -18.06
CA ALA A 110 -29.04 -4.06 -19.46
C ALA A 110 -30.47 -4.51 -19.81
N ALA A 111 -30.97 -5.56 -19.16
CA ALA A 111 -32.33 -6.06 -19.37
C ALA A 111 -33.41 -5.26 -18.61
N GLY A 112 -33.03 -4.26 -17.82
CA GLY A 112 -33.99 -3.51 -17.00
C GLY A 112 -34.68 -4.37 -15.95
N ALA A 113 -33.96 -5.32 -15.35
CA ALA A 113 -34.50 -6.24 -14.33
C ALA A 113 -35.13 -5.51 -13.12
N ARG A 114 -35.91 -6.24 -12.31
CA ARG A 114 -36.50 -5.70 -11.08
C ARG A 114 -35.42 -5.32 -10.06
N LEU A 115 -35.70 -4.27 -9.26
CA LEU A 115 -34.80 -3.77 -8.21
C LEU A 115 -34.28 -4.88 -7.29
N ASP A 116 -35.15 -5.77 -6.80
CA ASP A 116 -34.73 -6.89 -5.94
C ASP A 116 -33.68 -7.81 -6.60
N SER A 117 -33.79 -8.00 -7.92
CA SER A 117 -32.85 -8.83 -8.68
C SER A 117 -31.49 -8.17 -8.85
N ASP A 118 -31.48 -6.85 -9.01
CA ASP A 118 -30.25 -6.06 -9.08
C ASP A 118 -29.59 -5.95 -7.70
N MET A 119 -30.39 -5.84 -6.63
CA MET A 119 -29.91 -5.92 -5.25
C MET A 119 -29.23 -7.24 -4.92
N GLN A 120 -29.85 -8.35 -5.29
CA GLN A 120 -29.22 -9.66 -5.20
C GLN A 120 -27.96 -9.74 -6.09
N GLY A 121 -28.00 -9.07 -7.25
CA GLY A 121 -26.90 -9.01 -8.20
C GLY A 121 -25.66 -8.31 -7.63
N ILE A 122 -25.81 -7.08 -7.15
CA ILE A 122 -24.71 -6.29 -6.58
C ILE A 122 -24.17 -6.93 -5.30
N THR A 123 -25.04 -7.47 -4.45
CA THR A 123 -24.64 -8.19 -3.23
C THR A 123 -23.81 -9.43 -3.57
N ALA A 124 -24.19 -10.18 -4.61
CA ALA A 124 -23.48 -11.37 -5.05
C ALA A 124 -22.08 -11.07 -5.63
N LEU A 125 -21.78 -9.82 -6.01
CA LEU A 125 -20.43 -9.45 -6.46
C LEU A 125 -19.41 -9.49 -5.32
N GLY A 126 -19.85 -9.39 -4.06
CA GLY A 126 -18.95 -9.32 -2.91
C GLY A 126 -17.96 -8.15 -3.02
N LEU A 127 -18.45 -6.97 -3.44
CA LEU A 127 -17.61 -5.80 -3.68
C LEU A 127 -16.76 -5.47 -2.43
N PRO A 128 -15.44 -5.29 -2.57
CA PRO A 128 -14.63 -4.76 -1.49
C PRO A 128 -15.16 -3.41 -1.02
N ALA A 129 -15.07 -3.15 0.29
CA ALA A 129 -15.60 -1.94 0.91
C ALA A 129 -15.10 -0.66 0.22
N GLY A 130 -13.81 -0.58 -0.13
CA GLY A 130 -13.23 0.56 -0.81
C GLY A 130 -13.75 0.78 -2.24
N LEU A 131 -14.12 -0.29 -2.94
CA LEU A 131 -14.73 -0.18 -4.27
C LEU A 131 -16.21 0.22 -4.17
N ALA A 132 -16.95 -0.36 -3.22
CA ALA A 132 -18.35 0.00 -2.98
C ALA A 132 -18.50 1.47 -2.56
N SER A 133 -17.63 1.96 -1.67
CA SER A 133 -17.62 3.39 -1.30
C SER A 133 -17.18 4.26 -2.48
N ALA A 134 -16.17 3.84 -3.25
CA ALA A 134 -15.70 4.59 -4.42
C ALA A 134 -16.78 4.78 -5.49
N LEU A 135 -17.58 3.75 -5.78
CA LEU A 135 -18.70 3.84 -6.71
C LEU A 135 -19.73 4.88 -6.26
N ALA A 136 -19.99 4.97 -4.96
CA ALA A 136 -20.87 5.99 -4.39
C ALA A 136 -20.25 7.39 -4.41
N GLU A 137 -18.96 7.53 -4.10
CA GLU A 137 -18.25 8.82 -4.10
C GLU A 137 -18.25 9.49 -5.48
N ILE A 138 -18.08 8.70 -6.54
CA ILE A 138 -18.08 9.21 -7.92
C ILE A 138 -19.43 9.84 -8.27
N MET A 139 -20.53 9.36 -7.70
CA MET A 139 -21.88 9.90 -7.92
C MET A 139 -22.13 11.23 -7.17
N LEU A 140 -21.18 11.68 -6.33
CA LEU A 140 -21.35 12.88 -5.50
C LEU A 140 -20.51 14.08 -5.96
N ALA A 141 -19.34 13.87 -6.57
CA ALA A 141 -18.46 14.88 -7.22
C ALA A 141 -18.16 16.20 -6.46
N ASP A 142 -18.57 16.37 -5.19
CA ASP A 142 -18.37 17.63 -4.46
C ASP A 142 -16.93 17.82 -3.96
N GLN A 143 -16.14 16.75 -3.93
CA GLN A 143 -14.77 16.76 -3.41
C GLN A 143 -13.84 16.01 -4.38
N PRO A 144 -12.54 16.37 -4.41
CA PRO A 144 -11.57 15.61 -5.16
C PRO A 144 -11.59 14.17 -4.63
N ALA A 145 -11.87 13.23 -5.54
CA ALA A 145 -11.88 11.81 -5.21
C ALA A 145 -10.52 11.41 -4.62
N ARG A 146 -10.52 10.47 -3.68
CA ARG A 146 -9.31 9.97 -3.01
C ARG A 146 -9.24 8.45 -3.08
N GLY A 147 -8.05 7.89 -2.94
CA GLY A 147 -7.84 6.45 -2.89
C GLY A 147 -8.47 5.73 -4.09
N VAL A 148 -9.36 4.77 -3.82
CA VAL A 148 -10.00 3.93 -4.85
C VAL A 148 -10.90 4.77 -5.76
N ALA A 149 -11.59 5.78 -5.23
CA ALA A 149 -12.44 6.67 -6.04
C ALA A 149 -11.61 7.49 -7.03
N ALA A 150 -10.46 8.01 -6.60
CA ALA A 150 -9.52 8.72 -7.49
C ALA A 150 -8.99 7.82 -8.60
N ALA A 151 -8.61 6.58 -8.23
CA ALA A 151 -8.13 5.61 -9.19
C ALA A 151 -9.21 5.23 -10.20
N LEU A 152 -10.45 5.02 -9.76
CA LEU A 152 -11.58 4.71 -10.63
C LEU A 152 -11.93 5.89 -11.55
N GLN A 153 -11.98 7.12 -11.03
CA GLN A 153 -12.16 8.32 -11.85
C GLN A 153 -11.04 8.49 -12.88
N TYR A 154 -9.81 8.14 -12.54
CA TYR A 154 -8.69 8.15 -13.49
C TYR A 154 -8.87 7.09 -14.59
N TRP A 155 -9.38 5.90 -14.26
CA TRP A 155 -9.67 4.86 -15.24
C TRP A 155 -10.75 5.27 -16.25
N HIS A 156 -11.71 6.12 -15.86
CA HIS A 156 -12.77 6.59 -16.76
C HIS A 156 -12.23 7.28 -18.02
N GLN A 157 -11.04 7.87 -17.95
CA GLN A 157 -10.39 8.55 -19.09
C GLN A 157 -10.00 7.59 -20.21
N PHE A 158 -9.90 6.29 -19.91
CA PHE A 158 -9.50 5.25 -20.86
C PHE A 158 -10.68 4.41 -21.36
N TRP A 159 -11.89 4.66 -20.84
CA TRP A 159 -13.08 3.92 -21.22
C TRP A 159 -13.80 4.54 -22.40
N THR A 160 -14.39 3.70 -23.25
CA THR A 160 -15.11 4.12 -24.45
C THR A 160 -16.38 3.28 -24.60
N PRO A 161 -17.58 3.87 -24.44
CA PRO A 161 -17.83 5.29 -24.12
C PRO A 161 -17.37 5.63 -22.69
N ALA A 162 -17.01 6.90 -22.49
CA ALA A 162 -16.75 7.43 -21.16
C ALA A 162 -18.04 7.32 -20.33
N PRO A 163 -17.95 6.92 -19.05
CA PRO A 163 -19.12 6.75 -18.21
C PRO A 163 -19.78 8.11 -17.90
N ASP A 164 -21.11 8.09 -17.79
CA ASP A 164 -21.87 9.26 -17.36
C ASP A 164 -21.76 9.40 -15.83
N ILE A 165 -21.15 10.50 -15.40
CA ILE A 165 -20.92 10.83 -13.99
C ILE A 165 -21.56 12.18 -13.64
N ALA A 166 -22.52 12.64 -14.44
CA ALA A 166 -23.21 13.90 -14.20
C ALA A 166 -24.02 13.86 -12.89
N THR A 167 -23.46 14.44 -11.82
CA THR A 167 -24.10 14.40 -10.49
C THR A 167 -25.39 15.21 -10.41
N SER A 168 -25.65 16.10 -11.37
CA SER A 168 -26.94 16.78 -11.52
C SER A 168 -28.07 15.83 -11.92
N SER A 169 -27.74 14.67 -12.50
CA SER A 169 -28.68 13.67 -12.99
C SER A 169 -29.14 12.69 -11.90
N VAL A 170 -28.46 12.67 -10.74
CA VAL A 170 -28.83 11.82 -9.59
C VAL A 170 -29.86 12.55 -8.72
N ASP A 171 -30.92 11.84 -8.32
CA ASP A 171 -31.98 12.39 -7.46
C ASP A 171 -31.37 13.08 -6.22
N PRO A 172 -31.73 14.35 -5.93
CA PRO A 172 -31.24 15.07 -4.74
C PRO A 172 -31.40 14.31 -3.43
N ALA A 173 -32.50 13.57 -3.24
CA ALA A 173 -32.74 12.77 -2.04
C ALA A 173 -31.77 11.58 -1.97
N VAL A 174 -31.51 10.92 -3.09
CA VAL A 174 -30.53 9.83 -3.19
C VAL A 174 -29.11 10.35 -2.94
N ARG A 175 -28.74 11.51 -3.51
CA ARG A 175 -27.44 12.14 -3.24
C ARG A 175 -27.23 12.45 -1.77
N TYR A 176 -28.26 12.99 -1.10
CA TYR A 176 -28.18 13.24 0.34
C TYR A 176 -27.98 11.93 1.12
N ALA A 177 -28.74 10.88 0.80
CA ALA A 177 -28.62 9.57 1.44
C ALA A 177 -27.25 8.93 1.18
N LEU A 178 -26.70 9.01 -0.04
CA LEU A 178 -25.36 8.52 -0.37
C LEU A 178 -24.29 9.21 0.48
N ARG A 179 -24.35 10.54 0.60
CA ARG A 179 -23.43 11.31 1.46
C ARG A 179 -23.52 10.85 2.92
N GLU A 180 -24.73 10.69 3.42
CA GLU A 180 -24.95 10.27 4.80
C GLU A 180 -24.37 8.87 5.05
N GLN A 181 -24.65 7.90 4.18
CA GLN A 181 -24.16 6.54 4.36
C GLN A 181 -22.63 6.44 4.18
N LEU A 182 -22.03 7.22 3.26
CA LEU A 182 -20.58 7.31 3.15
C LEU A 182 -19.94 7.88 4.42
N ALA A 183 -20.50 8.98 4.95
CA ALA A 183 -20.01 9.57 6.19
C ALA A 183 -20.11 8.58 7.36
N ARG A 184 -21.23 7.84 7.46
CA ARG A 184 -21.41 6.78 8.46
C ARG A 184 -20.38 5.66 8.29
N TYR A 185 -20.18 5.16 7.08
CA TYR A 185 -19.17 4.13 6.80
C TYR A 185 -17.77 4.58 7.24
N TYR A 186 -17.34 5.77 6.81
CA TYR A 186 -16.03 6.30 7.14
C TYR A 186 -15.86 6.55 8.64
N ALA A 187 -16.87 7.11 9.31
CA ALA A 187 -16.85 7.32 10.74
C ALA A 187 -16.70 6.01 11.52
N ARG A 188 -17.41 4.93 11.14
CA ARG A 188 -17.28 3.61 11.80
C ARG A 188 -15.94 2.95 11.53
N ARG A 189 -15.43 3.05 10.29
CA ARG A 189 -14.07 2.58 9.94
C ARG A 189 -13.02 3.31 10.77
N GLU A 190 -13.09 4.64 10.84
CA GLU A 190 -12.18 5.47 11.64
C GLU A 190 -12.28 5.19 13.13
N GLN A 191 -13.48 4.89 13.64
CA GLN A 191 -13.66 4.48 15.01
C GLN A 191 -12.85 3.21 15.34
N LEU A 192 -12.88 2.18 14.49
CA LEU A 192 -12.04 0.98 14.66
C LEU A 192 -10.55 1.33 14.64
N VAL A 193 -10.12 2.20 13.71
CA VAL A 193 -8.73 2.64 13.59
C VAL A 193 -8.27 3.38 14.83
N ASN A 194 -9.00 4.41 15.26
CA ASN A 194 -8.62 5.30 16.35
C ASN A 194 -8.44 4.56 17.69
N HIS A 195 -9.33 3.61 18.00
CA HIS A 195 -9.23 2.80 19.23
C HIS A 195 -8.07 1.79 19.19
N ASN A 196 -7.43 1.58 18.03
CA ASN A 196 -6.37 0.59 17.83
C ASN A 196 -5.04 1.22 17.37
N LEU A 197 -4.93 2.55 17.32
CA LEU A 197 -3.67 3.23 16.93
C LEU A 197 -2.49 2.80 17.81
N ARG A 198 -2.70 2.60 19.11
CA ARG A 198 -1.66 2.14 20.06
C ARG A 198 -1.00 0.82 19.63
N LEU A 199 -1.74 -0.08 18.97
CA LEU A 199 -1.21 -1.33 18.44
C LEU A 199 -0.16 -1.07 17.35
N VAL A 200 -0.38 -0.07 16.49
CA VAL A 200 0.57 0.34 15.45
C VAL A 200 1.90 0.75 16.06
N PHE A 201 1.88 1.65 17.05
CA PHE A 201 3.10 2.09 17.75
C PHE A 201 3.86 0.90 18.35
N SER A 202 3.15 -0.04 19.00
CA SER A 202 3.77 -1.23 19.59
C SER A 202 4.44 -2.16 18.55
N ILE A 203 3.86 -2.28 17.35
CA ILE A 203 4.37 -3.13 16.28
C ILE A 203 5.54 -2.42 15.57
N ALA A 204 5.36 -1.15 15.24
CA ALA A 204 6.37 -0.31 14.59
C ALA A 204 7.63 -0.17 15.45
N GLY A 205 7.48 0.03 16.77
CA GLY A 205 8.59 0.16 17.71
C GLY A 205 9.53 -1.06 17.72
N ARG A 206 9.00 -2.27 17.45
CA ARG A 206 9.82 -3.50 17.34
C ARG A 206 10.63 -3.58 16.05
N GLN A 207 10.27 -2.81 15.02
CA GLN A 207 10.94 -2.81 13.71
C GLN A 207 11.92 -1.64 13.55
N VAL A 208 12.02 -0.75 14.54
CA VAL A 208 12.99 0.35 14.53
C VAL A 208 14.40 -0.23 14.54
N ARG A 209 15.21 0.19 13.56
CA ARG A 209 16.64 -0.11 13.44
C ARG A 209 17.38 1.19 13.09
N ARG A 210 18.69 1.22 13.29
CA ARG A 210 19.52 2.38 12.90
C ARG A 210 19.30 2.74 11.43
N GLY A 211 19.02 4.02 11.16
CA GLY A 211 18.81 4.55 9.81
C GLY A 211 17.37 4.51 9.29
N LEU A 212 16.42 3.88 9.98
CA LEU A 212 15.00 3.86 9.58
C LEU A 212 14.21 4.98 10.29
N SER A 213 13.40 5.72 9.54
CA SER A 213 12.47 6.69 10.11
C SER A 213 11.33 5.99 10.84
N TYR A 214 11.20 6.23 12.14
CA TYR A 214 10.10 5.67 12.94
C TYR A 214 8.74 6.21 12.48
N ARG A 215 8.68 7.46 12.02
CA ARG A 215 7.46 8.07 11.48
C ARG A 215 6.95 7.32 10.27
N ASP A 216 7.84 6.94 9.35
CA ASP A 216 7.46 6.23 8.12
C ASP A 216 6.96 4.81 8.44
N LEU A 217 7.54 4.15 9.44
CA LEU A 217 7.04 2.89 9.98
C LEU A 217 5.64 3.04 10.61
N ILE A 218 5.39 4.11 11.37
CA ILE A 218 4.07 4.37 11.93
C ILE A 218 3.07 4.64 10.80
N GLN A 219 3.39 5.50 9.84
CA GLN A 219 2.50 5.88 8.74
C GLN A 219 2.11 4.65 7.91
N SER A 220 3.07 3.80 7.56
CA SER A 220 2.79 2.53 6.87
C SER A 220 1.95 1.57 7.72
N GLY A 221 2.22 1.49 9.02
CA GLY A 221 1.42 0.72 9.97
C GLY A 221 -0.03 1.21 10.08
N VAL A 222 -0.26 2.53 10.06
CA VAL A 222 -1.62 3.12 10.02
C VAL A 222 -2.32 2.76 8.71
N ILE A 223 -1.61 2.75 7.57
CA ILE A 223 -2.18 2.27 6.29
C ILE A 223 -2.59 0.79 6.39
N GLY A 224 -1.76 -0.05 7.03
CA GLY A 224 -2.10 -1.45 7.31
C GLY A 224 -3.34 -1.59 8.21
N LEU A 225 -3.42 -0.80 9.28
CA LEU A 225 -4.56 -0.77 10.19
C LEU A 225 -5.85 -0.32 9.49
N MET A 226 -5.80 0.70 8.63
CA MET A 226 -6.96 1.14 7.84
C MET A 226 -7.46 0.02 6.93
N ARG A 227 -6.56 -0.69 6.22
CA ARG A 227 -6.92 -1.86 5.39
C ARG A 227 -7.54 -2.99 6.22
N ALA A 228 -7.05 -3.21 7.44
CA ALA A 228 -7.67 -4.16 8.36
C ALA A 228 -9.08 -3.73 8.72
N ALA A 229 -9.29 -2.45 9.07
CA ALA A 229 -10.61 -1.92 9.42
C ALA A 229 -11.62 -2.03 8.26
N GLU A 230 -11.16 -1.87 7.02
CA GLU A 230 -12.00 -2.03 5.81
C GLU A 230 -12.48 -3.47 5.64
N LYS A 231 -11.58 -4.45 5.83
CA LYS A 231 -11.85 -5.88 5.56
C LYS A 231 -12.30 -6.68 6.79
N PHE A 232 -12.31 -6.08 7.98
CA PHE A 232 -12.69 -6.78 9.19
C PHE A 232 -14.17 -7.19 9.14
N GLU A 233 -14.44 -8.38 9.68
CA GLU A 233 -15.75 -9.01 9.72
C GLU A 233 -15.90 -9.70 11.08
N HIS A 234 -16.73 -9.12 11.95
CA HIS A 234 -16.85 -9.56 13.34
C HIS A 234 -17.43 -10.97 13.48
N HIS A 235 -18.22 -11.43 12.50
CA HIS A 235 -18.90 -12.73 12.56
C HIS A 235 -17.93 -13.92 12.47
N LYS A 236 -16.67 -13.69 12.09
CA LYS A 236 -15.60 -14.70 12.10
C LYS A 236 -15.13 -15.07 13.52
N GLY A 237 -15.58 -14.35 14.55
CA GLY A 237 -15.38 -14.73 15.96
C GLY A 237 -14.03 -14.32 16.56
N TYR A 238 -13.24 -13.50 15.87
CA TYR A 238 -11.95 -13.00 16.36
C TYR A 238 -12.01 -11.51 16.71
N ARG A 239 -11.20 -11.09 17.69
CA ARG A 239 -11.03 -9.67 18.05
C ARG A 239 -10.39 -8.89 16.89
N PHE A 240 -10.75 -7.62 16.76
CA PHE A 240 -10.20 -6.78 15.70
C PHE A 240 -8.67 -6.66 15.78
N SER A 241 -8.12 -6.52 17.00
CA SER A 241 -6.67 -6.42 17.21
C SER A 241 -5.89 -7.64 16.69
N THR A 242 -6.45 -8.84 16.86
CA THR A 242 -5.87 -10.09 16.32
C THR A 242 -5.83 -10.07 14.80
N TYR A 243 -6.92 -9.63 14.16
CA TYR A 243 -6.97 -9.51 12.71
C TYR A 243 -6.01 -8.42 12.19
N ALA A 244 -6.03 -7.24 12.82
CA ALA A 244 -5.23 -6.08 12.43
C ALA A 244 -3.72 -6.30 12.59
N TYR A 245 -3.28 -7.13 13.54
CA TYR A 245 -1.86 -7.42 13.75
C TYR A 245 -1.14 -7.84 12.45
N ASN A 246 -1.74 -8.73 11.66
CA ASN A 246 -1.13 -9.23 10.43
C ASN A 246 -0.97 -8.12 9.38
N TRP A 247 -2.01 -7.30 9.20
CA TRP A 247 -1.99 -6.19 8.27
C TRP A 247 -0.99 -5.10 8.66
N ILE A 248 -0.92 -4.75 9.95
CA ILE A 248 0.04 -3.78 10.46
C ILE A 248 1.46 -4.31 10.29
N ASN A 249 1.72 -5.54 10.76
CA ASN A 249 3.05 -6.13 10.71
C ASN A 249 3.55 -6.27 9.27
N GLN A 250 2.68 -6.66 8.33
CA GLN A 250 3.03 -6.73 6.91
C GLN A 250 3.41 -5.35 6.34
N ALA A 251 2.60 -4.32 6.60
CA ALA A 251 2.86 -2.98 6.08
C ALA A 251 4.15 -2.36 6.66
N VAL A 252 4.36 -2.51 7.98
CA VAL A 252 5.58 -2.04 8.65
C VAL A 252 6.81 -2.78 8.15
N ARG A 253 6.76 -4.12 8.03
CA ARG A 253 7.90 -4.91 7.55
C ARG A 253 8.28 -4.58 6.11
N HIS A 254 7.29 -4.47 5.23
CA HIS A 254 7.51 -4.07 3.84
C HIS A 254 8.22 -2.71 3.76
N THR A 255 7.75 -1.74 4.56
CA THR A 255 8.34 -0.40 4.59
C THR A 255 9.75 -0.41 5.18
N ALA A 256 9.97 -1.19 6.24
CA ALA A 256 11.30 -1.37 6.83
C ALA A 256 12.29 -2.02 5.83
N GLU A 257 11.82 -2.93 4.99
CA GLU A 257 12.61 -3.57 3.93
C GLU A 257 12.92 -2.59 2.79
N ASP A 258 11.93 -1.81 2.35
CA ASP A 258 12.08 -0.77 1.32
C ASP A 258 13.07 0.33 1.74
N LEU A 259 13.09 0.69 3.02
CA LEU A 259 13.93 1.76 3.58
C LEU A 259 15.28 1.26 4.14
N ARG A 260 15.59 -0.05 4.04
CA ARG A 260 16.76 -0.66 4.70
C ARG A 260 18.12 -0.20 4.16
N GLY A 261 18.17 0.36 2.95
CA GLY A 261 19.42 0.79 2.32
C GLY A 261 19.23 1.93 1.33
N ILE A 262 20.33 2.62 1.01
CA ILE A 262 20.34 3.72 0.04
C ILE A 262 19.91 3.23 -1.36
N VAL A 263 20.31 2.01 -1.71
CA VAL A 263 19.91 1.35 -2.96
C VAL A 263 18.76 0.41 -2.69
N ARG A 264 17.63 0.65 -3.37
CA ARG A 264 16.42 -0.18 -3.27
C ARG A 264 16.59 -1.43 -4.12
N TYR A 265 16.48 -2.60 -3.48
CA TYR A 265 16.47 -3.90 -4.17
C TYR A 265 15.06 -4.50 -4.20
N PRO A 266 14.71 -5.30 -5.22
CA PRO A 266 13.46 -6.06 -5.25
C PRO A 266 13.33 -7.02 -4.06
N THR A 267 12.10 -7.31 -3.64
CA THR A 267 11.80 -8.15 -2.46
C THR A 267 12.53 -9.49 -2.47
N GLY A 268 12.54 -10.20 -3.60
CA GLY A 268 13.23 -11.50 -3.71
C GLY A 268 14.75 -11.41 -3.46
N VAL A 269 15.40 -10.35 -3.94
CA VAL A 269 16.83 -10.11 -3.69
C VAL A 269 17.08 -9.83 -2.20
N ASN A 270 16.22 -9.03 -1.57
CA ASN A 270 16.29 -8.76 -0.13
C ASN A 270 16.07 -10.04 0.72
N GLU A 271 15.12 -10.88 0.34
CA GLU A 271 14.87 -12.17 0.98
C GLU A 271 16.08 -13.10 0.88
N ASP A 272 16.72 -13.14 -0.28
CA ASP A 272 17.93 -13.92 -0.51
C ASP A 272 19.11 -13.40 0.32
N ILE A 273 19.29 -12.07 0.42
CA ILE A 273 20.30 -11.45 1.30
C ILE A 273 20.04 -11.81 2.77
N ALA A 274 18.79 -11.69 3.23
CA ALA A 274 18.42 -12.02 4.61
C ALA A 274 18.60 -13.53 4.91
N ARG A 275 18.31 -14.40 3.94
CA ARG A 275 18.54 -15.84 4.04
C ARG A 275 20.04 -16.15 4.10
N MET A 276 20.83 -15.52 3.24
CA MET A 276 22.29 -15.64 3.26
C MET A 276 22.86 -15.26 4.62
N HIS A 277 22.50 -14.09 5.19
CA HIS A 277 23.00 -13.67 6.50
C HIS A 277 22.59 -14.63 7.63
N ARG A 278 21.34 -15.13 7.61
CA ARG A 278 20.88 -16.12 8.60
C ARG A 278 21.69 -17.40 8.54
N GLU A 279 21.89 -17.96 7.35
CA GLU A 279 22.70 -19.19 7.18
C GLU A 279 24.16 -18.94 7.54
N ARG A 280 24.73 -17.77 7.20
CA ARG A 280 26.08 -17.39 7.60
C ARG A 280 26.23 -17.40 9.12
N LEU A 281 25.26 -16.82 9.84
CA LEU A 281 25.26 -16.75 11.30
C LEU A 281 25.08 -18.14 11.94
N ILE A 282 24.18 -18.96 11.41
CA ILE A 282 23.95 -20.33 11.88
C ILE A 282 25.23 -21.15 11.71
N LEU A 283 25.88 -21.08 10.54
CA LEU A 283 27.12 -21.80 10.27
C LEU A 283 28.22 -21.29 11.20
N TYR A 284 28.42 -19.98 11.29
CA TYR A 284 29.40 -19.38 12.20
C TYR A 284 29.23 -19.90 13.65
N ASN A 285 28.01 -19.93 14.16
CA ASN A 285 27.72 -20.42 15.51
C ASN A 285 27.93 -21.94 15.67
N THR A 286 27.79 -22.72 14.60
CA THR A 286 27.93 -24.18 14.64
C THR A 286 29.38 -24.62 14.44
N THR A 287 30.12 -23.98 13.54
CA THR A 287 31.50 -24.32 13.18
C THR A 287 32.55 -23.48 13.90
N GLY A 288 32.16 -22.39 14.57
CA GLY A 288 33.07 -21.49 15.29
C GLY A 288 33.95 -20.61 14.38
N GLY A 289 33.65 -20.55 13.09
CA GLY A 289 34.43 -19.83 12.08
C GLY A 289 33.60 -19.43 10.86
N GLU A 290 34.10 -18.49 10.07
CA GLU A 290 33.38 -17.95 8.91
C GLU A 290 33.19 -19.02 7.82
N PRO A 291 31.96 -19.25 7.32
CA PRO A 291 31.69 -20.34 6.38
C PRO A 291 32.27 -20.07 5.00
N ASP A 292 32.86 -21.10 4.41
CA ASP A 292 33.37 -21.04 3.04
C ASP A 292 32.24 -20.90 2.00
N LEU A 293 32.55 -20.22 0.90
CA LEU A 293 31.62 -19.90 -0.19
C LEU A 293 30.90 -21.13 -0.78
N PRO A 294 31.58 -22.26 -1.08
CA PRO A 294 30.93 -23.47 -1.61
C PRO A 294 29.93 -24.07 -0.62
N THR A 295 30.29 -24.11 0.67
CA THR A 295 29.47 -24.64 1.75
C THR A 295 28.19 -23.82 1.93
N LEU A 296 28.33 -22.49 1.90
CA LEU A 296 27.19 -21.58 1.98
C LEU A 296 26.29 -21.69 0.74
N ALA A 297 26.86 -21.80 -0.47
CA ALA A 297 26.13 -21.97 -1.72
C ALA A 297 25.30 -23.27 -1.73
N GLN A 298 25.88 -24.38 -1.25
CA GLN A 298 25.21 -25.66 -1.16
C GLN A 298 24.02 -25.63 -0.20
N ARG A 299 24.18 -25.00 0.98
CA ARG A 299 23.08 -24.81 1.94
C ARG A 299 21.96 -23.95 1.39
N LEU A 300 22.31 -22.86 0.73
CA LEU A 300 21.36 -21.93 0.14
C LEU A 300 20.74 -22.43 -1.18
N LYS A 301 21.17 -23.60 -1.69
CA LYS A 301 20.74 -24.20 -2.96
C LYS A 301 20.88 -23.23 -4.14
N MET A 302 21.97 -22.47 -4.18
CA MET A 302 22.26 -21.49 -5.22
C MET A 302 23.63 -21.74 -5.85
N LYS A 303 23.83 -21.27 -7.08
CA LYS A 303 25.14 -21.37 -7.76
C LYS A 303 26.16 -20.47 -7.06
N PRO A 304 27.44 -20.88 -6.94
CA PRO A 304 28.49 -20.05 -6.31
C PRO A 304 28.60 -18.64 -6.91
N ASP A 305 28.41 -18.50 -8.22
CA ASP A 305 28.46 -17.19 -8.88
C ASP A 305 27.27 -16.29 -8.52
N ALA A 306 26.09 -16.88 -8.31
CA ALA A 306 24.92 -16.13 -7.84
C ALA A 306 25.15 -15.66 -6.38
N LEU A 307 25.73 -16.50 -5.54
CA LEU A 307 26.10 -16.14 -4.16
C LEU A 307 27.17 -15.02 -4.13
N ARG A 308 28.18 -15.06 -5.02
CA ARG A 308 29.17 -13.98 -5.13
C ARG A 308 28.54 -12.64 -5.47
N ARG A 309 27.63 -12.61 -6.45
CA ARG A 309 26.88 -11.38 -6.79
C ARG A 309 26.05 -10.90 -5.60
N LEU A 310 25.42 -11.82 -4.87
CA LEU A 310 24.62 -11.49 -3.70
C LEU A 310 25.46 -10.90 -2.55
N LEU A 311 26.68 -11.43 -2.34
CA LEU A 311 27.65 -10.91 -1.37
C LEU A 311 28.15 -9.50 -1.74
N GLN A 312 28.38 -9.24 -3.03
CA GLN A 312 28.74 -7.90 -3.53
C GLN A 312 27.63 -6.88 -3.28
N VAL A 313 26.38 -7.29 -3.48
CA VAL A 313 25.19 -6.44 -3.26
C VAL A 313 24.91 -6.23 -1.77
N GLY A 314 25.17 -7.24 -0.93
CA GLY A 314 24.95 -7.20 0.52
C GLY A 314 25.95 -6.34 1.30
N ASN A 315 27.08 -5.98 0.69
CA ASN A 315 28.01 -5.01 1.25
C ASN A 315 27.39 -3.62 1.15
N LEU A 316 26.80 -3.18 2.27
CA LEU A 316 26.25 -1.83 2.43
C LEU A 316 27.24 -0.78 1.92
N SER A 317 26.70 0.19 1.19
CA SER A 317 27.38 1.41 0.76
C SER A 317 28.21 1.98 1.91
N VAL A 318 29.53 1.97 1.74
CA VAL A 318 30.45 2.67 2.64
C VAL A 318 30.25 4.17 2.40
N SER A 319 30.08 4.95 3.48
CA SER A 319 30.01 6.40 3.34
C SER A 319 31.35 6.92 2.82
N LEU A 320 31.32 7.71 1.74
CA LEU A 320 32.51 8.39 1.23
C LEU A 320 33.00 9.47 2.20
N ASP A 321 32.14 9.92 3.11
CA ASP A 321 32.48 10.89 4.15
C ASP A 321 33.05 10.23 5.43
N ALA A 322 33.13 8.89 5.46
CA ALA A 322 33.76 8.21 6.60
C ALA A 322 35.29 8.41 6.56
N PRO A 323 35.94 8.67 7.72
CA PRO A 323 37.39 8.79 7.78
C PRO A 323 38.05 7.49 7.34
N SER A 324 39.09 7.57 6.52
CA SER A 324 39.67 6.39 5.85
C SER A 324 40.37 5.41 6.80
N HIS A 325 40.75 5.82 8.01
CA HIS A 325 41.60 5.04 8.93
C HIS A 325 41.28 5.15 10.44
N GLY A 326 40.03 5.45 10.82
CA GLY A 326 39.65 5.44 12.25
C GLY A 326 40.23 6.61 13.08
N ASP A 327 40.96 7.52 12.46
CA ASP A 327 41.34 8.82 13.03
C ASP A 327 40.25 9.84 12.70
N GLU A 328 39.69 10.51 13.71
CA GLU A 328 38.61 11.51 13.55
C GLU A 328 39.04 12.74 12.72
N GLU A 329 40.34 12.95 12.50
CA GLU A 329 40.92 14.03 11.70
C GLU A 329 41.48 13.56 10.34
N GLY A 330 41.29 12.28 9.97
CA GLY A 330 41.78 11.72 8.72
C GLY A 330 40.98 12.14 7.48
N PRO A 331 41.59 12.12 6.27
CA PRO A 331 40.88 12.44 5.03
C PRO A 331 39.70 11.51 4.81
N ALA A 332 38.64 12.06 4.22
CA ALA A 332 37.43 11.31 3.91
C ALA A 332 37.74 10.23 2.85
N LEU A 333 37.07 9.08 2.93
CA LEU A 333 37.17 7.99 1.96
C LEU A 333 36.99 8.46 0.50
N GLY A 334 36.18 9.50 0.28
CA GLY A 334 35.96 10.13 -1.01
C GLY A 334 37.15 10.92 -1.55
N GLU A 335 38.01 11.46 -0.69
CA GLU A 335 39.23 12.19 -1.07
C GLU A 335 40.38 11.24 -1.46
N ALA A 336 40.36 10.02 -0.95
CA ALA A 336 41.33 8.97 -1.28
C ALA A 336 41.05 8.27 -2.63
N LEU A 337 39.89 8.53 -3.25
CA LEU A 337 39.54 7.95 -4.54
C LEU A 337 40.09 8.79 -5.70
N GLU A 338 40.94 8.18 -6.52
CA GLU A 338 41.39 8.79 -7.77
C GLU A 338 40.19 9.00 -8.71
N GLY A 339 39.90 10.25 -9.04
CA GLY A 339 38.81 10.60 -9.96
C GLY A 339 39.05 10.03 -11.36
N GLY A 340 38.33 8.96 -11.71
CA GLY A 340 38.43 8.23 -12.97
C GLY A 340 38.00 8.98 -14.24
N GLY A 341 38.14 10.30 -14.29
CA GLY A 341 37.72 11.13 -15.42
C GLY A 341 38.44 12.46 -15.58
N ARG A 342 39.54 12.72 -14.85
CA ARG A 342 40.36 13.91 -15.15
C ARG A 342 41.39 13.56 -16.23
N SER A 343 41.03 13.82 -17.48
CA SER A 343 42.03 14.05 -18.52
C SER A 343 42.92 15.20 -18.04
N GLY A 344 44.15 14.90 -17.64
CA GLY A 344 45.11 15.92 -17.21
C GLY A 344 45.31 16.96 -18.32
N PRO A 345 45.64 18.23 -17.97
CA PRO A 345 45.80 19.28 -18.96
C PRO A 345 46.87 18.82 -19.97
N ARG A 346 46.47 18.76 -21.24
CA ARG A 346 47.32 18.36 -22.36
C ARG A 346 48.59 19.20 -22.29
N ARG A 347 49.74 18.60 -21.95
CA ARG A 347 51.04 19.28 -21.96
C ARG A 347 51.26 19.83 -23.37
N MET A 348 51.04 21.13 -23.57
CA MET A 348 51.53 21.83 -24.75
C MET A 348 53.05 21.86 -24.63
N THR A 349 53.71 21.00 -25.39
CA THR A 349 55.15 21.11 -25.65
C THR A 349 55.40 22.44 -26.36
N PRO A 350 56.32 23.29 -25.88
CA PRO A 350 56.66 24.51 -26.60
C PRO A 350 57.35 24.09 -27.90
N SER A 351 56.73 24.47 -29.03
CA SER A 351 57.34 24.32 -30.35
C SER A 351 58.59 25.19 -30.39
N ARG A 352 59.78 24.56 -30.42
CA ARG A 352 61.01 25.24 -30.79
C ARG A 352 60.91 25.61 -32.27
N HIS A 353 60.72 26.89 -32.57
CA HIS A 353 61.08 27.44 -33.86
C HIS A 353 62.49 28.04 -33.79
N HIS A 354 63.20 27.80 -34.89
CA HIS A 354 64.58 28.14 -35.17
C HIS A 354 64.88 29.63 -35.14
#